data_AF-A0A3P7JDA6-F1
#
_entry.id   AF-A0A3P7JDA6-F1
#
_cell.length_a   1.000
_cell.length_b   1.000
_cell.length_c   1.000
_cell.angle_alpha   90.00
_cell.angle_beta   90.00
_cell.angle_gamma   90.00
#
_symmetry.space_group_name_H-M   'P 1'
#
loop_
_entity.id
_entity.type
_entity.pdbx_description
1 polymer ?
#
loop_
_entity_poly.entity_id
_entity_poly.type
_entity_poly.pdbx_seq_one_letter_code
_entity_poly.pdbx_strand_id
1 'polypeptide(L)'
;MSHCSVDELHTGLANATKETHNLWEENKDLQGRFVNDLNEISRIQQAIAQLEREHRQEQLQHARQSMTEMQRRASQLYSVLTTKREEIVKKLNDGTNFVALLQNQLISERLFEWKNRQKLAQVGVPFDNRDVMLDEIQMEFEFLAEQNWQLHMFASWTLDLLTRG
;
A
#
# COMPACT_ATOMS: atom_id res chain seq x y z
N MET A 1 -9.35 28.28 -2.02
CA MET A 1 -8.77 26.96 -1.74
C MET A 1 -8.00 27.10 -0.45
N SER A 2 -8.29 26.30 0.56
CA SER A 2 -7.52 26.32 1.81
C SER A 2 -6.09 25.93 1.47
N HIS A 3 -5.11 26.82 1.68
CA HIS A 3 -3.70 26.44 1.56
C HIS A 3 -3.41 25.46 2.69
N CYS A 4 -3.30 24.17 2.35
CA CYS A 4 -2.77 23.15 3.26
C CYS A 4 -1.30 23.49 3.51
N SER A 5 -0.85 23.46 4.76
CA SER A 5 0.54 23.78 5.09
C SER A 5 1.48 22.66 4.64
N VAL A 6 2.76 22.98 4.46
CA VAL A 6 3.80 21.96 4.16
C VAL A 6 3.80 20.90 5.27
N ASP A 7 3.74 21.30 6.53
CA ASP A 7 3.70 20.38 7.68
C ASP A 7 2.50 19.43 7.65
N GLU A 8 1.32 19.92 7.24
CA GLU A 8 0.13 19.10 7.06
C GLU A 8 0.30 18.10 5.92
N LEU A 9 0.89 18.52 4.79
CA LEU A 9 1.19 17.63 3.67
C LEU A 9 2.23 16.57 4.03
N HIS A 10 3.27 16.94 4.78
CA HIS A 10 4.29 16.02 5.30
C HIS A 10 3.68 14.97 6.22
N THR A 11 2.92 15.43 7.21
CA THR A 11 2.25 14.56 8.17
C THR A 11 1.25 13.65 7.47
N GLY A 12 0.46 14.19 6.55
CA GLY A 12 -0.50 13.44 5.73
C GLY A 12 0.17 12.35 4.90
N LEU A 13 1.25 12.69 4.20
CA LEU A 13 2.01 11.75 3.38
C LEU A 13 2.64 10.65 4.24
N ALA A 14 3.33 11.00 5.33
CA ALA A 14 3.96 10.02 6.22
C ALA A 14 2.93 9.05 6.83
N ASN A 15 1.77 9.57 7.25
CA ASN A 15 0.68 8.74 7.77
C ASN A 15 0.11 7.82 6.68
N ALA A 16 -0.14 8.33 5.48
CA ALA A 16 -0.65 7.53 4.37
C ALA A 16 0.32 6.39 4.01
N THR A 17 1.63 6.68 3.94
CA THR A 17 2.66 5.66 3.67
C THR A 17 2.69 4.60 4.77
N LYS A 18 2.71 5.02 6.04
CA LYS A 18 2.75 4.10 7.20
C LYS A 18 1.50 3.22 7.28
N GLU A 19 0.32 3.80 7.09
CA GLU A 19 -0.94 3.04 7.08
C GLU A 19 -1.00 2.06 5.91
N THR A 20 -0.54 2.47 4.73
CA THR A 20 -0.43 1.59 3.56
C THR A 20 0.48 0.39 3.85
N HIS A 21 1.64 0.63 4.49
CA HIS A 21 2.55 -0.44 4.89
C HIS A 21 1.88 -1.45 5.83
N ASN A 22 1.22 -0.98 6.88
CA ASN A 22 0.54 -1.84 7.86
C ASN A 22 -0.56 -2.67 7.19
N LEU A 23 -1.37 -2.03 6.34
CA LEU A 23 -2.43 -2.72 5.60
C LEU A 23 -1.85 -3.76 4.64
N TRP A 24 -0.72 -3.47 3.99
CA TRP A 24 -0.05 -4.42 3.11
C TRP A 24 0.46 -5.66 3.87
N GLU A 25 1.09 -5.48 5.03
CA GLU A 25 1.53 -6.60 5.87
C GLU A 25 0.36 -7.48 6.32
N GLU A 26 -0.73 -6.87 6.80
CA GLU A 26 -1.96 -7.59 7.14
C GLU A 26 -2.54 -8.35 5.94
N ASN A 27 -2.58 -7.71 4.77
CA ASN A 27 -3.13 -8.32 3.56
C ASN A 27 -2.30 -9.51 3.09
N LYS A 28 -0.97 -9.40 3.12
CA LYS A 28 -0.03 -10.49 2.81
C LYS A 28 -0.30 -11.70 3.70
N ASP A 29 -0.42 -11.48 5.00
CA ASP A 29 -0.62 -12.56 5.97
C ASP A 29 -1.99 -13.23 5.78
N LEU A 30 -3.05 -12.44 5.53
CA LEU A 30 -4.37 -12.95 5.21
C LEU A 30 -4.38 -13.76 3.90
N GLN A 31 -3.64 -13.31 2.88
CA GLN A 31 -3.53 -14.01 1.60
C GLN A 31 -2.86 -15.36 1.78
N GLY A 32 -1.78 -15.41 2.58
CA GLY A 32 -1.11 -16.67 2.91
C GLY A 32 -2.04 -17.67 3.60
N ARG A 33 -2.86 -17.20 4.56
CA ARG A 33 -3.88 -18.04 5.21
C ARG A 33 -4.94 -18.52 4.24
N PHE A 34 -5.39 -17.65 3.33
CA PHE A 34 -6.41 -17.99 2.34
C PHE A 34 -5.92 -19.08 1.37
N VAL A 35 -4.70 -18.95 0.86
CA VAL A 35 -4.07 -19.97 0.00
C VAL A 35 -3.93 -21.30 0.74
N ASN A 36 -3.56 -21.29 2.02
CA ASN A 36 -3.51 -22.50 2.84
C ASN A 36 -4.88 -23.16 3.00
N ASP A 37 -5.93 -22.38 3.26
CA ASP A 37 -7.30 -22.89 3.35
C ASP A 37 -7.76 -23.49 2.00
N LEU A 38 -7.40 -22.88 0.85
CA LEU A 38 -7.67 -23.43 -0.48
C LEU A 38 -6.95 -24.76 -0.74
N ASN A 39 -5.67 -24.85 -0.34
CA ASN A 39 -4.90 -26.10 -0.44
C ASN A 39 -5.52 -27.21 0.42
N GLU A 40 -6.01 -26.88 1.61
CA GLU A 40 -6.70 -27.83 2.46
C GLU A 40 -8.03 -28.29 1.86
N ILE A 41 -8.82 -27.38 1.28
CA ILE A 41 -10.03 -27.73 0.54
C ILE A 41 -9.71 -28.72 -0.59
N SER A 42 -8.65 -28.49 -1.36
CA SER A 42 -8.20 -29.40 -2.42
C SER A 42 -7.83 -30.78 -1.87
N ARG A 43 -7.13 -30.86 -0.73
CA ARG A 43 -6.83 -32.14 -0.05
C ARG A 43 -8.09 -32.87 0.39
N ILE A 44 -9.05 -32.17 0.99
CA ILE A 44 -10.32 -32.77 1.42
C ILE A 44 -11.11 -33.27 0.20
N GLN A 45 -11.12 -32.53 -0.91
CA GLN A 45 -11.76 -32.97 -2.16
C GLN A 45 -11.16 -34.29 -2.70
N GLN A 46 -9.83 -34.42 -2.68
CA GLN A 46 -9.16 -35.67 -3.06
C GLN A 46 -9.53 -36.82 -2.12
N ALA A 47 -9.58 -36.57 -0.81
CA ALA A 47 -9.99 -37.56 0.17
C ALA A 47 -11.44 -38.02 -0.04
N ILE A 48 -12.36 -37.09 -0.31
CA ILE A 48 -13.77 -37.38 -0.65
C ILE A 48 -13.83 -38.32 -1.87
N ALA A 49 -13.12 -37.99 -2.95
CA ALA A 49 -13.11 -38.80 -4.17
C ALA A 49 -12.59 -40.22 -3.92
N GLN A 50 -11.62 -40.40 -3.01
CA GLN A 50 -11.15 -41.72 -2.62
C GLN A 50 -12.14 -42.48 -1.74
N LEU A 51 -12.73 -41.83 -0.74
CA LEU A 51 -13.74 -42.43 0.15
C LEU A 51 -15.00 -42.88 -0.63
N GLU A 52 -15.36 -42.15 -1.69
CA GLU A 52 -16.44 -42.55 -2.61
C GLU A 52 -16.14 -43.86 -3.34
N ARG A 53 -14.89 -44.04 -3.81
CA ARG A 53 -14.44 -45.30 -4.46
C ARG A 53 -14.39 -46.47 -3.48
N GLU A 54 -14.02 -46.20 -2.23
CA GLU A 54 -13.91 -47.21 -1.18
C GLU A 54 -15.26 -47.47 -0.47
N HIS A 55 -16.35 -46.82 -0.88
CA HIS A 55 -17.70 -46.94 -0.31
C HIS A 55 -17.77 -46.71 1.22
N ARG A 56 -16.89 -45.86 1.77
CA ARG A 56 -16.82 -45.57 3.21
C ARG A 56 -17.79 -44.46 3.63
N GLN A 57 -19.08 -44.79 3.74
CA GLN A 57 -20.16 -43.79 3.86
C GLN A 57 -20.05 -42.86 5.08
N GLU A 58 -19.73 -43.36 6.27
CA GLU A 58 -19.62 -42.50 7.47
C GLU A 58 -18.48 -41.48 7.36
N GLN A 59 -17.31 -41.93 6.91
CA GLN A 59 -16.13 -41.09 6.71
C GLN A 59 -16.36 -40.08 5.59
N LEU A 60 -17.08 -40.47 4.55
CA LEU A 60 -17.49 -39.58 3.45
C LEU A 60 -18.40 -38.45 3.97
N GLN A 61 -19.36 -38.76 4.84
CA GLN A 61 -20.24 -37.74 5.43
C GLN A 61 -19.45 -36.73 6.26
N HIS A 62 -18.53 -37.20 7.10
CA HIS A 62 -17.64 -36.31 7.87
C HIS A 62 -16.76 -35.44 6.97
N ALA A 63 -16.12 -36.02 5.95
CA ALA A 63 -15.27 -35.25 5.03
C ALA A 63 -16.05 -34.16 4.27
N ARG A 64 -17.30 -34.44 3.85
CA ARG A 64 -18.19 -33.46 3.21
C ARG A 64 -18.59 -32.32 4.16
N GLN A 65 -18.83 -32.62 5.44
CA GLN A 65 -19.10 -31.61 6.45
C GLN A 65 -17.88 -30.70 6.67
N SER A 66 -16.69 -31.30 6.84
CA SER A 66 -15.43 -30.55 6.97
C SER A 66 -15.15 -29.67 5.75
N MET A 67 -15.41 -30.18 4.53
CA MET A 67 -15.28 -29.39 3.31
C MET A 67 -16.20 -28.17 3.32
N THR A 68 -17.46 -28.35 3.72
CA THR A 68 -18.45 -27.26 3.77
C THR A 68 -18.03 -26.19 4.78
N GLU A 69 -17.54 -26.60 5.95
CA GLU A 69 -17.05 -25.67 6.97
C GLU A 69 -15.82 -24.91 6.50
N MET A 70 -14.86 -25.59 5.86
CA MET A 70 -13.64 -24.97 5.34
C MET A 70 -13.96 -23.99 4.20
N GLN A 71 -14.87 -24.34 3.29
CA GLN A 71 -15.34 -23.44 2.24
C GLN A 71 -16.01 -22.18 2.80
N ARG A 72 -16.83 -22.33 3.85
CA ARG A 72 -17.44 -21.18 4.53
C ARG A 72 -16.38 -20.26 5.13
N ARG A 73 -15.39 -20.82 5.83
CA ARG A 73 -14.28 -20.07 6.41
C ARG A 73 -13.43 -19.37 5.34
N ALA A 74 -13.05 -20.07 4.29
CA ALA A 74 -12.28 -19.49 3.18
C ALA A 74 -13.05 -18.33 2.50
N SER A 75 -14.37 -18.46 2.34
CA SER A 75 -15.23 -17.39 1.80
C SER A 75 -15.25 -16.16 2.69
N GLN A 76 -15.36 -16.34 4.02
CA GLN A 76 -15.29 -15.23 4.98
C GLN A 76 -13.92 -14.54 4.93
N LEU A 77 -12.84 -15.32 4.89
CA LEU A 77 -11.48 -14.78 4.79
C LEU A 77 -11.26 -14.01 3.48
N TYR A 78 -11.80 -14.51 2.36
CA TYR A 78 -11.76 -13.80 1.08
C TYR A 78 -12.51 -12.46 1.11
N SER A 79 -13.65 -12.40 1.80
CA SER A 79 -14.36 -11.13 2.01
C SER A 79 -13.51 -10.12 2.77
N VAL A 80 -12.84 -10.53 3.86
CA VAL A 80 -11.94 -9.66 4.63
C VAL A 80 -10.75 -9.21 3.78
N LEU A 81 -10.17 -10.11 3.00
CA LEU A 81 -9.09 -9.80 2.06
C LEU A 81 -9.49 -8.73 1.04
N THR A 82 -10.72 -8.83 0.52
CA THR A 82 -11.26 -7.88 -0.45
C THR A 82 -11.39 -6.49 0.17
N THR A 83 -11.99 -6.38 1.36
CA THR A 83 -12.07 -5.12 2.10
C THR A 83 -10.67 -4.52 2.34
N LYS A 84 -9.71 -5.34 2.77
CA LYS A 84 -8.34 -4.87 3.01
C LYS A 84 -7.65 -4.36 1.75
N ARG A 85 -7.88 -4.99 0.60
CA ARG A 85 -7.35 -4.52 -0.70
C ARG A 85 -7.95 -3.18 -1.10
N GLU A 86 -9.25 -2.99 -0.89
CA GLU A 86 -9.90 -1.69 -1.14
C GLU A 86 -9.32 -0.59 -0.23
N GLU A 87 -9.04 -0.89 1.04
CA GLU A 87 -8.40 0.03 1.97
C GLU A 87 -6.98 0.42 1.51
N ILE A 88 -6.18 -0.55 1.05
CA ILE A 88 -4.84 -0.27 0.48
C ILE A 88 -4.95 0.67 -0.72
N VAL A 89 -5.86 0.41 -1.66
CA VAL A 89 -6.04 1.26 -2.84
C VAL A 89 -6.45 2.68 -2.45
N LYS A 90 -7.35 2.83 -1.47
CA LYS A 90 -7.73 4.15 -0.95
C LYS A 90 -6.52 4.89 -0.37
N LYS A 91 -5.70 4.22 0.44
CA LYS A 91 -4.52 4.85 1.07
C LYS A 91 -3.40 5.17 0.08
N LEU A 92 -3.21 4.33 -0.94
CA LEU A 92 -2.30 4.63 -2.06
C LEU A 92 -2.78 5.87 -2.83
N ASN A 93 -4.09 6.02 -3.05
CA ASN A 93 -4.64 7.22 -3.70
C ASN A 93 -4.45 8.47 -2.82
N ASP A 94 -4.72 8.38 -1.53
CA ASP A 94 -4.47 9.48 -0.58
C ASP A 94 -2.99 9.89 -0.61
N GLY A 95 -2.07 8.93 -0.50
CA GLY A 95 -0.62 9.15 -0.59
C GLY A 95 -0.22 9.79 -1.92
N THR A 96 -0.75 9.31 -3.04
CA THR A 96 -0.50 9.89 -4.38
C THR A 96 -0.96 11.36 -4.46
N ASN A 97 -2.10 11.69 -3.87
CA ASN A 97 -2.60 13.06 -3.81
C ASN A 97 -1.67 13.96 -2.98
N PHE A 98 -1.21 13.49 -1.82
CA PHE A 98 -0.25 14.24 -1.00
C PHE A 98 1.09 14.44 -1.73
N VAL A 99 1.60 13.41 -2.41
CA VAL A 99 2.79 13.51 -3.27
C VAL A 99 2.61 14.60 -4.31
N ALA A 100 1.48 14.61 -5.04
CA ALA A 100 1.23 15.59 -6.09
C ALA A 100 1.17 17.03 -5.54
N LEU A 101 0.51 17.24 -4.40
CA LEU A 101 0.41 18.55 -3.76
C LEU A 101 1.78 19.04 -3.27
N LEU A 102 2.50 18.19 -2.53
CA LEU A 102 3.81 18.54 -1.99
C LEU A 102 4.82 18.77 -3.12
N GLN A 103 4.84 17.92 -4.14
CA GLN A 103 5.70 18.10 -5.31
C GLN A 103 5.45 19.44 -6.00
N ASN A 104 4.18 19.82 -6.19
CA ASN A 104 3.84 21.10 -6.81
C ASN A 104 4.33 22.28 -5.96
N GLN A 105 4.13 22.23 -4.65
CA GLN A 105 4.60 23.27 -3.74
C GLN A 105 6.14 23.40 -3.74
N LEU A 106 6.86 22.27 -3.69
CA LEU A 106 8.32 22.29 -3.72
C LEU A 106 8.87 22.82 -5.05
N ILE A 107 8.31 22.40 -6.18
CA ILE A 107 8.81 22.80 -7.51
C ILE A 107 8.38 24.23 -7.87
N SER A 108 7.08 24.50 -7.79
CA SER A 108 6.47 25.72 -8.33
C SER A 108 6.59 26.92 -7.39
N GLU A 109 6.80 26.69 -6.09
CA GLU A 109 6.94 27.75 -5.09
C GLU A 109 8.37 27.80 -4.54
N ARG A 110 8.78 26.81 -3.74
CA ARG A 110 10.05 26.86 -2.97
C ARG A 110 11.27 26.93 -3.89
N LEU A 111 11.39 25.99 -4.83
CA LEU A 111 12.52 25.94 -5.77
C LEU A 111 12.48 27.11 -6.77
N PHE A 112 11.29 27.50 -7.21
CA PHE A 112 11.13 28.66 -8.09
C PHE A 112 11.59 29.96 -7.42
N GLU A 113 11.20 30.18 -6.16
CA GLU A 113 11.64 31.32 -5.36
C GLU A 113 13.16 31.33 -5.21
N TRP A 114 13.76 30.20 -4.83
CA TRP A 114 15.21 30.07 -4.70
C TRP A 114 15.93 30.43 -6.02
N LYS A 115 15.43 29.93 -7.17
CA LYS A 115 15.98 30.25 -8.50
C LYS A 115 15.84 31.73 -8.85
N ASN A 116 14.71 32.36 -8.47
CA ASN A 116 14.52 33.79 -8.71
C ASN A 116 15.50 34.63 -7.87
N ARG A 117 15.71 34.28 -6.60
CA ARG A 117 16.72 34.94 -5.75
C ARG A 117 18.12 34.75 -6.30
N GLN A 118 18.45 33.55 -6.79
CA GLN A 118 19.71 33.28 -7.49
C GLN A 118 19.90 34.18 -8.72
N LYS A 119 18.85 34.37 -9.53
CA LYS A 119 18.88 35.25 -10.70
C LYS A 119 19.09 36.72 -10.29
N LEU A 120 18.41 37.19 -9.25
CA LEU A 120 18.60 38.55 -8.73
C LEU A 120 20.02 38.78 -8.19
N ALA A 121 20.64 37.75 -7.62
CA ALA A 121 22.02 37.82 -7.17
C ALA A 121 23.02 38.10 -8.32
N GLN A 122 22.70 37.68 -9.55
CA GLN A 122 23.53 37.97 -10.72
C GLN A 122 23.56 39.46 -11.08
N VAL A 123 22.58 40.25 -10.62
CA VAL A 123 22.53 41.71 -10.79
C VAL A 123 22.87 42.47 -9.50
N GLY A 124 23.51 41.80 -8.54
CA GLY A 124 24.06 42.41 -7.34
C GLY A 124 23.10 42.50 -6.14
N VAL A 125 21.91 41.91 -6.21
CA VAL A 125 21.02 41.80 -5.05
C VAL A 125 21.59 40.77 -4.07
N PRO A 126 21.78 41.07 -2.78
CA PRO A 126 22.25 40.08 -1.81
C PRO A 126 21.32 38.86 -1.75
N PHE A 127 21.91 37.68 -1.68
CA PHE A 127 21.18 36.42 -1.49
C PHE A 127 21.71 35.72 -0.24
N ASP A 128 21.33 36.29 0.90
CA ASP A 128 21.65 35.74 2.21
C ASP A 128 20.96 34.38 2.39
N ASN A 129 21.60 33.48 3.14
CA ASN A 129 21.12 32.13 3.43
C ASN A 129 20.91 31.22 2.20
N ARG A 130 21.55 31.50 1.06
CA ARG A 130 21.44 30.69 -0.17
C ARG A 130 21.59 29.19 0.09
N ASP A 131 22.65 28.82 0.79
CA ASP A 131 23.02 27.42 1.02
C ASP A 131 22.05 26.77 2.01
N VAL A 132 21.70 27.46 3.10
CA VAL A 132 20.69 27.01 4.08
C VAL A 132 19.33 26.77 3.43
N MET A 133 18.85 27.70 2.60
CA MET A 133 17.58 27.52 1.89
C MET A 133 17.62 26.35 0.90
N LEU A 134 18.78 26.11 0.28
CA LEU A 134 18.93 24.98 -0.64
C LEU A 134 18.95 23.65 0.11
N ASP A 135 19.63 23.59 1.25
CA ASP A 135 19.67 22.42 2.13
C ASP A 135 18.27 22.06 2.63
N GLU A 136 17.46 23.05 3.05
CA GLU A 136 16.06 22.84 3.41
C GLU A 136 15.27 22.25 2.23
N ILE A 137 15.35 22.85 1.03
CA ILE A 137 14.66 22.35 -0.16
C ILE A 137 15.09 20.92 -0.49
N GLN A 138 16.39 20.61 -0.36
CA GLN A 138 16.92 19.28 -0.58
C GLN A 138 16.28 18.28 0.38
N MET A 139 16.25 18.59 1.69
CA MET A 139 15.62 17.72 2.70
C MET A 139 14.15 17.42 2.36
N GLU A 140 13.39 18.43 1.90
CA GLU A 140 11.98 18.21 1.53
C GLU A 140 11.83 17.30 0.30
N PHE A 141 12.71 17.45 -0.70
CA PHE A 141 12.70 16.57 -1.88
C PHE A 141 13.14 15.15 -1.54
N GLU A 142 14.10 14.97 -0.63
CA GLU A 142 14.53 13.65 -0.15
C GLU A 142 13.38 12.95 0.57
N PHE A 143 12.68 13.64 1.47
CA PHE A 143 11.48 13.12 2.11
C PHE A 143 10.41 12.73 1.09
N LEU A 144 10.07 13.63 0.16
CA LEU A 144 9.07 13.37 -0.88
C LEU A 144 9.45 12.14 -1.72
N ALA A 145 10.72 12.04 -2.14
CA ALA A 145 11.22 10.94 -2.95
C ALA A 145 11.15 9.61 -2.20
N GLU A 146 11.55 9.58 -0.93
CA GLU A 146 11.49 8.38 -0.10
C GLU A 146 10.05 7.90 0.06
N GLN A 147 9.13 8.78 0.45
CA GLN A 147 7.73 8.42 0.67
C GLN A 147 7.04 7.96 -0.61
N ASN A 148 7.26 8.67 -1.73
CA ASN A 148 6.69 8.29 -3.03
C ASN A 148 7.23 6.92 -3.49
N TRP A 149 8.53 6.67 -3.31
CA TRP A 149 9.12 5.38 -3.63
C TRP A 149 8.52 4.25 -2.80
N GLN A 150 8.33 4.44 -1.49
CA GLN A 150 7.69 3.45 -0.63
C GLN A 150 6.25 3.12 -1.08
N LEU A 151 5.45 4.15 -1.39
CA LEU A 151 4.09 3.96 -1.92
C LEU A 151 4.10 3.16 -3.23
N HIS A 152 5.00 3.48 -4.15
CA HIS A 152 5.17 2.73 -5.40
C HIS A 152 5.54 1.27 -5.15
N MET A 153 6.42 1.00 -4.18
CA MET A 153 6.79 -0.37 -3.81
C MET A 153 5.60 -1.14 -3.25
N PHE A 154 4.81 -0.56 -2.35
CA PHE A 154 3.61 -1.20 -1.82
C PHE A 154 2.58 -1.49 -2.91
N ALA A 155 2.34 -0.54 -3.83
CA ALA A 155 1.47 -0.77 -4.98
C ALA A 155 1.97 -1.94 -5.85
N SER A 156 3.27 -1.98 -6.14
CA SER A 156 3.89 -3.05 -6.93
C SER A 156 3.76 -4.42 -6.25
N TRP A 157 3.99 -4.48 -4.93
CA TRP A 157 3.84 -5.71 -4.17
C TRP A 157 2.38 -6.15 -4.05
N THR A 158 1.43 -5.23 -3.93
CA THR A 158 0.00 -5.57 -3.99
C THR A 158 -0.37 -6.20 -5.33
N LEU A 159 0.14 -5.64 -6.45
CA LEU A 159 -0.09 -6.22 -7.78
C LEU A 159 0.52 -7.62 -7.91
N ASP A 160 1.76 -7.82 -7.46
CA ASP A 160 2.40 -9.14 -7.44
C ASP A 160 1.65 -10.14 -6.54
N LEU A 161 1.12 -9.71 -5.40
CA LEU A 161 0.34 -10.59 -4.54
C LEU A 161 -0.99 -11.02 -5.18
N LEU A 162 -1.60 -10.16 -6.01
CA LEU A 162 -2.83 -10.47 -6.73
C LEU A 162 -2.62 -11.50 -7.86
N THR A 163 -1.41 -11.59 -8.42
CA THR A 163 -1.08 -12.59 -9.45
C THR A 163 -0.68 -13.94 -8.85
N ARG A 164 -0.40 -13.98 -7.55
CA ARG A 164 -0.06 -15.19 -6.80
C ARG A 164 -1.31 -15.76 -6.11
N GLY A 165 -2.10 -16.48 -6.89
CA GLY A 165 -3.28 -17.23 -6.46
C GLY A 165 -3.38 -18.56 -7.20
#